data_AF-A0AAV4Y0R8-F1
#
_entry.id   AF-A0AAV4Y0R8-F1
#
_cell.length_a   1.000
_cell.length_b   1.000
_cell.length_c   1.000
_cell.angle_alpha   90.00
_cell.angle_beta   90.00
_cell.angle_gamma   90.00
#
_symmetry.space_group_name_H-M   'P 1'
#
loop_
_entity.id
_entity.type
_entity.pdbx_description
1 polymer ?
#
loop_
_entity_poly.entity_id
_entity_poly.type
_entity_poly.pdbx_seq_one_letter_code
_entity_poly.pdbx_strand_id
1 'polypeptide(L)'
;MDGEWEPPQITNPAYKGEWKPRMLDNPNYKGPWIHPEIDNPDYVADPNLYKYDEICAIGFDLLAAEAEKHARDTWGAIKEAEKKMKEKQDEDERKAAESKSEDEEDNELDESDETEESSDADTHDEL
;
A
#
# COMPACT_ATOMS: atom_id res chain seq x y z
N MET A 1 74.49 11.44 53.94
CA MET A 1 74.63 12.07 52.61
C MET A 1 73.42 12.96 52.46
N ASP A 2 73.56 14.24 52.80
CA ASP A 2 72.48 15.22 52.59
C ASP A 2 72.50 15.58 51.11
N GLY A 3 71.42 15.21 50.41
CA GLY A 3 71.26 15.46 48.99
C GLY A 3 71.29 16.95 48.66
N GLU A 4 71.60 17.28 47.42
CA GLU A 4 71.70 18.68 46.96
C GLU A 4 70.39 19.43 47.28
N TRP A 5 70.54 20.50 48.06
CA TRP A 5 69.41 21.35 48.42
C TRP A 5 68.91 22.09 47.18
N GLU A 6 67.61 21.97 46.89
CA GLU A 6 66.95 22.74 45.83
C GLU A 6 66.14 23.91 46.42
N PRO A 7 66.22 25.11 45.83
CA PRO A 7 65.49 26.27 46.30
C PRO A 7 63.97 26.12 46.08
N PRO A 8 63.14 26.73 46.96
CA PRO A 8 61.69 26.69 46.80
C PRO A 8 61.26 27.43 45.53
N GLN A 9 60.42 26.78 44.72
CA GLN A 9 59.87 27.38 43.51
C GLN A 9 58.83 28.44 43.88
N ILE A 10 59.16 29.71 43.66
CA ILE A 10 58.24 30.85 43.83
C ILE A 10 57.46 31.01 42.54
N THR A 11 56.13 31.08 42.64
CA THR A 11 55.27 31.38 41.49
C THR A 11 55.55 32.79 40.99
N ASN A 12 55.87 32.93 39.70
CA ASN A 12 56.13 34.24 39.11
C ASN A 12 54.81 35.02 38.98
N PRO A 13 54.59 36.11 39.75
CA PRO A 13 53.35 36.87 39.68
C PRO A 13 53.16 37.62 38.35
N ALA A 14 54.22 37.77 37.55
CA ALA A 14 54.17 38.35 36.20
C ALA A 14 53.83 37.30 35.11
N TYR A 15 53.81 36.00 35.45
CA TYR A 15 53.44 34.95 34.50
C TYR A 15 51.92 34.94 34.28
N LYS A 16 51.49 35.42 33.11
CA LYS A 16 50.06 35.53 32.73
C LYS A 16 49.51 34.26 32.06
N GLY A 17 50.23 33.14 32.16
CA GLY A 17 49.96 31.92 31.42
C GLY A 17 50.42 32.00 29.96
N GLU A 18 50.11 30.97 29.20
CA GLU A 18 50.34 30.96 27.75
C GLU A 18 49.55 32.08 27.09
N TRP A 19 50.25 32.89 26.29
CA TRP A 19 49.61 33.96 25.55
C TRP A 19 48.58 33.39 24.58
N LYS A 20 47.33 33.86 24.66
CA LYS A 20 46.28 33.55 23.69
C LYS A 20 45.94 34.80 22.88
N PRO A 21 45.91 34.72 21.53
CA PRO A 21 45.51 35.85 20.71
C PRO A 21 44.06 36.24 21.00
N ARG A 22 43.75 37.53 20.85
CA ARG A 22 42.36 37.99 20.88
C ARG A 22 41.67 37.54 19.61
N MET A 23 40.52 36.90 19.74
CA MET A 23 39.64 36.63 18.60
C MET A 23 39.03 37.96 18.17
N LEU A 24 39.41 38.43 16.98
CA LEU A 24 38.82 39.61 16.36
C LEU A 24 37.86 39.12 15.28
N ASP A 25 36.63 39.62 15.30
CA ASP A 25 35.65 39.32 14.24
C ASP A 25 36.20 39.81 12.91
N ASN A 26 36.22 38.94 11.91
CA ASN A 26 36.73 39.28 10.58
C ASN A 26 35.66 40.09 9.82
N PRO A 27 35.87 41.40 9.57
CA PRO A 27 34.89 42.22 8.85
C PRO A 27 34.70 41.76 7.38
N ASN A 28 35.61 40.95 6.84
CA ASN A 28 35.51 40.37 5.50
C ASN A 28 34.85 38.99 5.48
N TYR A 29 34.39 38.46 6.62
CA TYR A 29 33.68 37.18 6.65
C TYR A 29 32.28 37.33 6.06
N LYS A 30 32.03 36.66 4.94
CA LYS A 30 30.76 36.73 4.20
C LYS A 30 29.75 35.67 4.61
N GLY A 31 30.01 34.95 5.70
CA GLY A 31 29.22 33.78 6.11
C GLY A 31 29.71 32.48 5.46
N PRO A 32 29.06 31.34 5.78
CA PRO A 32 29.28 30.10 5.07
C PRO A 32 28.94 30.28 3.60
N TRP A 33 29.78 29.74 2.72
CA TRP A 33 29.50 29.76 1.29
C TRP A 33 28.25 28.91 0.99
N ILE A 34 27.33 29.47 0.21
CA ILE A 34 26.10 28.81 -0.26
C ILE A 34 26.24 28.72 -1.79
N HIS A 35 25.93 27.55 -2.36
CA HIS A 35 25.94 27.42 -3.81
C HIS A 35 24.84 28.30 -4.44
N PRO A 36 25.05 28.87 -5.63
CA PRO A 36 23.96 29.49 -6.36
C PRO A 36 22.92 28.43 -6.75
N GLU A 37 21.64 28.76 -6.62
CA GLU A 37 20.57 27.98 -7.21
C GLU A 37 20.62 28.18 -8.73
N ILE A 38 20.94 27.10 -9.46
CA ILE A 38 20.96 27.06 -10.92
C ILE A 38 19.83 26.14 -11.36
N ASP A 39 18.98 26.61 -12.27
CA ASP A 39 17.88 25.82 -12.82
C ASP A 39 18.42 24.57 -13.53
N ASN A 40 17.80 23.42 -13.26
CA ASN A 40 18.19 22.15 -13.88
C ASN A 40 17.59 22.06 -15.30
N PRO A 41 18.43 22.08 -16.37
CA PRO A 41 17.93 22.00 -17.74
C PRO A 41 17.29 20.64 -18.08
N ASP A 42 17.60 19.59 -17.31
CA ASP A 42 17.06 18.25 -17.51
C ASP A 42 15.73 18.03 -16.75
N TYR A 43 15.25 19.02 -16.00
CA TYR A 43 13.97 18.91 -15.29
C TYR A 43 12.78 19.02 -16.24
N VAL A 44 11.94 17.99 -16.24
CA VAL A 44 10.67 17.97 -16.98
C VAL A 44 9.56 17.60 -16.01
N ALA A 45 8.54 18.46 -15.91
CA ALA A 45 7.36 18.16 -15.12
C ALA A 45 6.43 17.21 -15.91
N ASP A 46 6.15 16.03 -15.35
CA ASP A 46 5.22 15.08 -15.94
C ASP A 46 3.89 15.07 -15.16
N PRO A 47 2.78 15.54 -15.77
CA PRO A 47 1.47 15.50 -15.15
C PRO A 47 0.85 14.09 -15.07
N ASN A 48 1.39 13.11 -15.81
CA ASN A 48 0.85 11.76 -15.92
C ASN A 48 1.59 10.73 -15.08
N LEU A 49 2.42 11.14 -14.11
CA LEU A 49 3.20 10.25 -13.26
C LEU A 49 2.35 9.19 -12.51
N TYR A 50 1.07 9.47 -12.30
CA TYR A 50 0.11 8.56 -11.67
C TYR A 50 -0.42 7.46 -12.62
N LYS A 51 -0.26 7.64 -13.93
CA LYS A 51 -0.88 6.81 -14.95
C LYS A 51 0.05 5.64 -15.28
N TYR A 52 -0.35 4.46 -14.83
CA TYR A 52 0.20 3.19 -15.33
C TYR A 52 -0.72 2.64 -16.42
N ASP A 53 -0.17 2.15 -17.52
CA ASP A 53 -0.97 1.59 -18.61
C ASP A 53 -1.66 0.29 -18.17
N GLU A 54 -0.95 -0.61 -17.49
CA GLU A 54 -1.49 -1.85 -16.92
C GLU A 54 -0.72 -2.25 -15.64
N ILE A 55 -1.41 -2.83 -14.66
CA ILE A 55 -0.79 -3.45 -13.47
C ILE A 55 -1.03 -4.96 -13.53
N CYS A 56 -0.03 -5.71 -14.00
CA CYS A 56 -0.19 -7.15 -14.27
C CYS A 56 0.00 -8.05 -13.03
N ALA A 57 0.72 -7.57 -12.01
CA ALA A 57 1.02 -8.36 -10.82
C ALA A 57 1.11 -7.49 -9.57
N ILE A 58 0.68 -8.04 -8.45
CA ILE A 58 0.80 -7.43 -7.13
C ILE A 58 1.71 -8.34 -6.30
N GLY A 59 2.88 -7.83 -5.92
CA GLY A 59 3.85 -8.53 -5.09
C GLY A 59 3.91 -7.95 -3.69
N PHE A 60 3.89 -8.82 -2.67
CA PHE A 60 4.11 -8.43 -1.28
C PHE A 60 5.47 -8.93 -0.83
N ASP A 61 6.44 -8.03 -0.77
CA ASP A 61 7.75 -8.31 -0.17
C ASP A 61 7.86 -7.51 1.14
N LEU A 62 7.55 -8.19 2.25
CA LEU A 62 7.42 -7.60 3.57
C LEU A 62 8.32 -8.33 4.56
N LEU A 63 9.17 -7.58 5.27
CA LEU A 63 9.88 -8.11 6.44
C LEU A 63 9.02 -7.88 7.68
N ALA A 64 8.41 -8.94 8.21
CA ALA A 64 7.51 -8.83 9.35
C ALA A 64 8.00 -9.65 10.56
N ALA A 65 8.31 -8.95 11.65
CA ALA A 65 8.61 -9.57 12.94
C ALA A 65 7.33 -9.96 13.73
N GLU A 66 6.19 -9.28 13.47
CA GLU A 66 4.92 -9.44 14.20
C GLU A 66 3.69 -9.52 13.30
N ALA A 67 3.85 -9.99 12.05
CA ALA A 67 2.75 -10.18 11.10
C ALA A 67 1.62 -11.07 11.66
N GLU A 68 1.96 -12.08 12.46
CA GLU A 68 0.97 -13.01 13.01
C GLU A 68 -0.03 -12.32 13.95
N LYS A 69 0.42 -11.34 14.76
CA LYS A 69 -0.46 -10.57 15.65
C LYS A 69 -1.37 -9.66 14.84
N HIS A 70 -0.80 -8.88 13.91
CA HIS A 70 -1.57 -7.97 13.09
C HIS A 70 -2.58 -8.69 12.18
N ALA A 71 -2.21 -9.85 11.62
CA ALA A 71 -3.09 -10.67 10.80
C ALA A 71 -4.23 -11.29 11.62
N ARG A 72 -4.01 -11.65 12.90
CA ARG A 72 -5.07 -12.09 13.81
C ARG A 72 -6.03 -10.95 14.15
N ASP A 73 -5.50 -9.78 14.48
CA ASP A 73 -6.29 -8.63 14.93
C ASP A 73 -7.11 -7.97 13.80
N THR A 74 -6.61 -8.01 12.56
CA THR A 74 -7.31 -7.46 11.39
C THR A 74 -8.15 -8.52 10.67
N TRP A 75 -7.51 -9.33 9.83
CA TRP A 75 -8.18 -10.31 8.98
C TRP A 75 -8.78 -11.47 9.79
N GLY A 76 -8.09 -11.95 10.83
CA GLY A 76 -8.54 -13.07 11.66
C GLY A 76 -9.88 -12.82 12.37
N ALA A 77 -10.16 -11.58 12.77
CA ALA A 77 -11.41 -11.19 13.42
C ALA A 77 -12.61 -11.17 12.46
N ILE A 78 -12.38 -10.83 11.18
CA ILE A 78 -13.45 -10.61 10.20
C ILE A 78 -13.70 -11.81 9.28
N LYS A 79 -12.69 -12.65 9.05
CA LYS A 79 -12.71 -13.75 8.06
C LYS A 79 -13.89 -14.71 8.21
N GLU A 80 -14.21 -15.12 9.44
CA GLU A 80 -15.29 -16.09 9.70
C GLU A 80 -16.69 -15.48 9.45
N ALA A 81 -16.85 -14.19 9.72
CA ALA A 81 -18.09 -13.47 9.44
C ALA A 81 -18.27 -13.27 7.93
N GLU A 82 -17.22 -12.84 7.23
CA GLU A 82 -17.23 -12.66 5.78
C GLU A 82 -17.50 -13.98 5.04
N LYS A 83 -16.87 -15.08 5.47
CA LYS A 83 -17.09 -16.41 4.89
C LYS A 83 -18.55 -16.86 5.01
N LYS A 84 -19.16 -16.69 6.19
CA LYS A 84 -20.57 -17.05 6.39
C LYS A 84 -21.54 -16.20 5.56
N MET A 85 -21.23 -14.93 5.37
CA MET A 85 -22.03 -14.05 4.51
C MET A 85 -21.91 -14.46 3.05
N LYS A 86 -20.70 -14.83 2.59
CA LYS A 86 -20.46 -15.30 1.23
C LYS A 86 -21.12 -16.64 0.95
N GLU A 87 -21.03 -17.60 1.87
CA GLU A 87 -21.69 -18.90 1.72
C GLU A 87 -23.22 -18.77 1.63
N LYS A 88 -23.82 -17.86 2.43
CA LYS A 88 -25.25 -17.56 2.31
C LYS A 88 -25.60 -16.93 0.97
N GLN A 89 -24.82 -15.96 0.53
CA GLN A 89 -25.02 -15.32 -0.77
C GLN A 89 -24.95 -16.34 -1.90
N ASP A 90 -23.94 -17.22 -1.89
CA ASP A 90 -23.75 -18.23 -2.92
C ASP A 90 -24.87 -19.29 -2.88
N GLU A 91 -25.41 -19.64 -1.71
CA GLU A 91 -26.57 -20.53 -1.59
C GLU A 91 -27.87 -19.89 -2.10
N ASP A 92 -28.10 -18.62 -1.78
CA ASP A 92 -29.27 -17.86 -2.27
C ASP A 92 -29.19 -17.68 -3.79
N GLU A 93 -28.01 -17.38 -4.34
CA GLU A 93 -27.78 -17.31 -5.79
C GLU A 93 -28.00 -18.67 -6.46
N ARG A 94 -27.59 -19.77 -5.82
CA ARG A 94 -27.81 -21.12 -6.34
C ARG A 94 -29.29 -21.51 -6.35
N LYS A 95 -30.02 -21.22 -5.28
CA LYS A 95 -31.48 -21.45 -5.22
C LYS A 95 -32.24 -20.58 -6.21
N ALA A 96 -31.83 -19.32 -6.38
CA ALA A 96 -32.43 -18.43 -7.37
C ALA A 96 -32.13 -18.87 -8.81
N ALA A 97 -30.99 -19.51 -9.06
CA ALA A 97 -30.69 -20.11 -10.36
C ALA A 97 -31.52 -21.37 -10.62
N GLU A 98 -31.66 -22.24 -9.61
CA GLU A 98 -32.45 -23.47 -9.69
C GLU A 98 -33.95 -23.18 -9.86
N SER A 99 -34.50 -22.21 -9.10
CA SER A 99 -35.90 -21.81 -9.28
C SER A 99 -36.15 -21.17 -10.65
N LYS A 100 -35.20 -20.40 -11.18
CA LYS A 100 -35.31 -19.83 -12.53
C LYS A 100 -35.26 -20.90 -13.62
N SER A 101 -34.43 -21.94 -13.46
CA SER A 101 -34.43 -23.06 -14.40
C SER A 101 -35.71 -23.89 -14.31
N GLU A 102 -36.29 -24.08 -13.12
CA GLU A 102 -37.58 -24.74 -12.96
C GLU A 102 -38.72 -23.90 -13.54
N ASP A 103 -38.74 -22.59 -13.31
CA ASP A 103 -39.73 -21.67 -13.89
C ASP A 103 -39.59 -21.55 -15.44
N GLU A 104 -38.36 -21.66 -15.98
CA GLU A 104 -38.10 -21.70 -17.43
C GLU A 104 -38.52 -23.04 -18.05
N GLU A 105 -38.23 -24.18 -17.41
CA GLU A 105 -38.69 -25.50 -17.87
C GLU A 105 -40.21 -25.63 -17.81
N ASP A 106 -40.89 -25.09 -16.79
CA ASP A 106 -42.35 -25.14 -16.65
C ASP A 106 -43.04 -24.21 -17.69
N ASN A 107 -42.45 -23.06 -18.01
CA ASN A 107 -42.94 -22.20 -19.12
C ASN A 107 -42.69 -22.83 -20.51
N GLU A 108 -41.55 -23.51 -20.73
CA GLU A 108 -41.30 -24.22 -22.00
C GLU A 108 -42.23 -25.44 -22.17
N LEU A 109 -42.62 -26.11 -21.07
CA LEU A 109 -43.62 -27.17 -21.06
C LEU A 109 -45.04 -26.64 -21.33
N ASP A 110 -45.42 -25.50 -20.75
CA ASP A 110 -46.73 -24.85 -21.01
C ASP A 110 -46.83 -24.33 -22.46
N GLU A 111 -45.78 -23.68 -23.00
CA GLU A 111 -45.77 -23.27 -24.41
C GLU A 111 -45.76 -24.46 -25.39
N SER A 112 -45.17 -25.60 -25.02
CA SER A 112 -45.20 -26.79 -25.88
C SER A 112 -46.57 -27.52 -25.86
N ASP A 113 -47.29 -27.52 -24.73
CA ASP A 113 -48.65 -28.07 -24.63
C ASP A 113 -49.69 -27.19 -25.37
N GLU A 114 -49.52 -25.86 -25.38
CA GLU A 114 -50.37 -24.96 -26.18
C GLU A 114 -50.11 -25.03 -27.70
N THR A 115 -48.97 -25.57 -28.16
CA THR A 115 -48.70 -25.77 -29.60
C THR A 115 -49.19 -27.10 -30.18
N GLU A 116 -49.61 -28.06 -29.36
CA GLU A 116 -50.16 -29.35 -29.81
C GLU A 116 -51.71 -29.35 -29.94
N GLU A 117 -52.42 -28.32 -29.44
CA GLU A 117 -53.87 -28.15 -29.65
C GLU A 117 -54.21 -27.24 -30.86
N SER A 118 -53.38 -27.26 -31.92
CA SER A 118 -53.75 -26.68 -33.22
C SER A 118 -53.20 -27.49 -34.40
N SER A 119 -53.42 -28.81 -34.40
CA SER A 119 -53.36 -29.59 -35.64
C SER A 119 -54.37 -30.73 -35.65
N ASP A 120 -55.66 -30.40 -35.77
CA ASP A 120 -56.66 -31.38 -36.20
C ASP A 120 -57.53 -30.80 -37.31
N ALA A 121 -57.26 -31.28 -38.53
CA ALA A 121 -58.21 -31.59 -39.62
C ALA A 121 -57.57 -31.39 -41.00
N ASP A 122 -56.73 -32.33 -41.44
CA ASP A 122 -56.59 -32.59 -42.89
C ASP A 122 -57.06 -34.02 -43.18
N THR A 123 -58.19 -34.07 -43.87
CA THR A 123 -59.02 -35.22 -44.23
C THR A 123 -58.26 -36.23 -45.08
N HIS A 124 -58.11 -37.47 -44.61
CA HIS A 124 -57.75 -38.59 -45.48
C HIS A 124 -59.02 -39.21 -46.06
N ASP A 125 -59.28 -38.85 -47.32
CA ASP A 125 -60.29 -39.43 -48.20
C ASP A 125 -59.66 -40.48 -49.14
N GLU A 126 -60.47 -41.50 -49.45
CA GLU A 126 -60.38 -42.49 -50.53
C GLU A 126 -59.65 -43.85 -50.34
N LEU A 127 -60.51 -44.89 -50.48
CA LEU A 127 -60.39 -46.25 -51.04
C LEU A 127 -60.00 -47.45 -50.15
#